data_AF-A0A1M6QN43-F1
#
_entry.id   AF-A0A1M6QN43-F1
#
_cell.length_a   1.000
_cell.length_b   1.000
_cell.length_c   1.000
_cell.angle_alpha   90.00
_cell.angle_beta   90.00
_cell.angle_gamma   90.00
#
_symmetry.space_group_name_H-M   'P 1'
#
loop_
_entity.id
_entity.type
_entity.pdbx_description
1 polymer ?
#
loop_
_entity_poly.entity_id
_entity_poly.type
_entity_poly.pdbx_seq_one_letter_code
_entity_poly.pdbx_strand_id
1 'polypeptide(L)'
;MFSFTRALRLGLRGQDVQHLQERLNTLGFDAGLQDGIFGVQTQQAVIQFQTSQGLEADGIVGLATYRALFDLEGRARVLVNLAQRRLYLYLDDILQSSYPVAIGKPSTPTPTGTFAVTEKAMNPGGVFGTRWIRFFEDYGIHGTNNPASIGNAVSNGCIRMFNDDVNFIYAVVTIGTEVRIIPSERSFRTYTVQPGDTLYSIALRFGVSFEDLVRANAGVANTDVIFVGQELVIP
;
A
#
# COMPACT_ATOMS: atom_id res chain seq x y z
N MET A 1 -3.50 -8.71 -5.81
CA MET A 1 -3.87 -7.27 -5.71
C MET A 1 -2.77 -6.47 -6.37
N PHE A 2 -3.08 -5.46 -7.18
CA PHE A 2 -2.04 -4.52 -7.61
C PHE A 2 -1.68 -3.63 -6.41
N SER A 3 -0.39 -3.57 -6.07
CA SER A 3 0.11 -2.69 -5.03
C SER A 3 0.90 -1.58 -5.70
N PHE A 4 0.39 -0.34 -5.65
CA PHE A 4 1.18 0.82 -6.03
C PHE A 4 2.22 1.08 -4.94
N THR A 5 3.40 0.50 -5.10
CA THR A 5 4.47 0.60 -4.10
C THR A 5 5.37 1.80 -4.33
N ARG A 6 5.39 2.37 -5.54
CA ARG A 6 6.31 3.43 -5.94
C ARG A 6 5.73 4.29 -7.07
N ALA A 7 6.25 5.51 -7.22
CA ALA A 7 5.95 6.33 -8.39
C ALA A 7 6.49 5.70 -9.68
N LEU A 8 5.67 5.70 -10.74
CA LEU A 8 6.05 5.13 -12.05
C LEU A 8 6.47 6.24 -13.02
N ARG A 9 7.56 6.02 -13.76
CA ARG A 9 8.17 7.00 -14.65
C ARG A 9 8.98 6.31 -15.73
N LEU A 10 9.37 7.09 -16.75
CA LEU A 10 10.18 6.63 -17.88
C LEU A 10 11.37 5.78 -17.45
N GLY A 11 11.56 4.66 -18.13
CA GLY A 11 12.66 3.71 -17.91
C GLY A 11 12.38 2.65 -16.84
N LEU A 12 11.33 2.80 -16.03
CA LEU A 12 10.94 1.77 -15.08
C LEU A 12 10.35 0.55 -15.78
N ARG A 13 10.50 -0.60 -15.13
CA ARG A 13 9.94 -1.87 -15.58
C ARG A 13 9.28 -2.60 -14.41
N GLY A 14 8.32 -3.46 -14.74
CA GLY A 14 7.66 -4.34 -13.78
C GLY A 14 6.19 -4.59 -14.10
N GLN A 15 5.59 -5.49 -13.32
CA GLN A 15 4.16 -5.76 -13.38
C GLN A 15 3.33 -4.53 -13.01
N ASP A 16 3.89 -3.64 -12.18
CA ASP A 16 3.28 -2.36 -11.83
C ASP A 16 3.10 -1.45 -13.06
N VAL A 17 4.10 -1.42 -13.94
CA VAL A 17 4.02 -0.71 -15.22
C VAL A 17 3.04 -1.39 -16.18
N GLN A 18 3.01 -2.72 -16.22
CA GLN A 18 2.12 -3.46 -17.11
C GLN A 18 0.65 -3.14 -16.83
N HIS A 19 0.26 -3.12 -15.55
CA HIS A 19 -1.11 -2.79 -15.16
C HIS A 19 -1.43 -1.30 -15.37
N LEU A 20 -0.46 -0.40 -15.23
CA LEU A 20 -0.62 0.99 -15.64
C LEU A 20 -0.96 1.08 -17.13
N GLN A 21 -0.19 0.38 -17.98
CA GLN A 21 -0.42 0.35 -19.43
C GLN A 21 -1.81 -0.22 -19.75
N GLU A 22 -2.21 -1.32 -19.11
CA GLU A 22 -3.55 -1.89 -19.23
C GLU A 22 -4.64 -0.88 -18.87
N ARG A 23 -4.49 -0.19 -17.74
CA ARG A 23 -5.47 0.78 -17.26
C ARG A 23 -5.59 1.99 -18.19
N LEU A 24 -4.46 2.57 -18.61
CA LEU A 24 -4.44 3.68 -19.57
C LEU A 24 -5.12 3.30 -20.88
N ASN A 25 -4.77 2.13 -21.45
CA ASN A 25 -5.36 1.62 -22.68
C ASN A 25 -6.88 1.40 -22.54
N THR A 26 -7.34 0.87 -21.40
CA THR A 26 -8.76 0.68 -21.09
C THR A 26 -9.52 2.01 -21.01
N LEU A 27 -8.85 3.06 -20.51
CA LEU A 27 -9.38 4.42 -20.44
C LEU A 27 -9.26 5.20 -21.77
N GLY A 28 -8.70 4.57 -22.82
CA GLY A 28 -8.56 5.17 -24.15
C GLY A 28 -7.27 5.98 -24.36
N PHE A 29 -6.31 5.93 -23.44
CA PHE A 29 -5.00 6.57 -23.58
C PHE A 29 -3.99 5.52 -24.09
N ASP A 30 -3.49 5.70 -25.31
CA ASP A 30 -2.58 4.73 -25.96
C ASP A 30 -1.20 4.67 -25.27
N ALA A 31 -1.06 3.72 -24.35
CA ALA A 31 0.16 3.47 -23.61
C ALA A 31 1.12 2.49 -24.31
N GLY A 32 0.75 2.01 -25.51
CA GLY A 32 1.45 0.96 -26.23
C GLY A 32 1.16 -0.45 -25.69
N LEU A 33 2.07 -1.39 -25.96
CA LEU A 33 1.95 -2.77 -25.50
C LEU A 33 1.99 -2.85 -23.97
N GLN A 34 1.22 -3.78 -23.39
CA GLN A 34 1.27 -4.10 -21.97
C GLN A 34 2.48 -5.01 -21.68
N ASP A 35 3.68 -4.50 -21.94
CA ASP A 35 4.95 -5.23 -21.83
C ASP A 35 5.66 -5.01 -20.49
N GLY A 36 5.11 -4.14 -19.63
CA GLY A 36 5.70 -3.79 -18.35
C GLY A 36 6.94 -2.92 -18.45
N ILE A 37 7.15 -2.23 -19.58
CA ILE A 37 8.26 -1.28 -19.78
C ILE A 37 7.69 0.12 -19.95
N PHE A 38 8.04 1.03 -19.03
CA PHE A 38 7.55 2.40 -19.05
C PHE A 38 8.37 3.18 -20.08
N GLY A 39 8.00 3.04 -21.34
CA GLY A 39 8.62 3.72 -22.48
C GLY A 39 8.04 5.12 -22.71
N VAL A 40 8.53 5.76 -23.78
CA VAL A 40 8.07 7.10 -24.18
C VAL A 40 6.57 7.11 -24.50
N GLN A 41 6.04 6.04 -25.11
CA GLN A 41 4.61 5.95 -25.42
C GLN A 41 3.75 5.90 -24.14
N THR A 42 4.12 5.06 -23.17
CA THR A 42 3.48 5.02 -21.86
C THR A 42 3.56 6.38 -21.14
N GLN A 43 4.71 7.07 -21.22
CA GLN A 43 4.83 8.42 -20.66
C GLN A 43 3.87 9.42 -21.32
N GLN A 44 3.75 9.40 -22.64
CA GLN A 44 2.81 10.27 -23.36
C GLN A 44 1.36 9.98 -22.97
N ALA A 45 0.98 8.71 -22.82
CA ALA A 45 -0.34 8.33 -22.34
C ALA A 45 -0.62 8.86 -20.92
N VAL A 46 0.38 8.81 -20.03
CA VAL A 46 0.27 9.38 -18.68
C VAL A 46 0.08 10.91 -18.75
N ILE A 47 0.85 11.62 -19.57
CA ILE A 47 0.73 13.08 -19.76
C ILE A 47 -0.67 13.45 -20.27
N GLN A 48 -1.17 12.71 -21.27
CA GLN A 48 -2.51 12.91 -21.82
C GLN A 48 -3.59 12.66 -20.77
N PHE A 49 -3.46 11.57 -20.02
CA PHE A 49 -4.36 11.26 -18.91
C PHE A 49 -4.34 12.39 -17.87
N GLN A 50 -3.16 12.78 -17.37
CA GLN A 50 -3.02 13.86 -16.39
C GLN A 50 -3.66 15.16 -16.87
N THR A 51 -3.41 15.53 -18.13
CA THR A 51 -4.02 16.72 -18.76
C THR A 51 -5.54 16.61 -18.76
N SER A 52 -6.10 15.45 -19.11
CA SER A 52 -7.55 15.22 -19.11
C SER A 52 -8.20 15.35 -17.73
N GLN A 53 -7.44 15.07 -16.67
CA GLN A 53 -7.88 15.14 -15.27
C GLN A 53 -7.57 16.48 -14.59
N GLY A 54 -6.97 17.44 -15.31
CA GLY A 54 -6.53 18.71 -14.75
C GLY A 54 -5.39 18.58 -13.73
N LEU A 55 -4.61 17.49 -13.81
CA LEU A 55 -3.43 17.27 -12.98
C LEU A 55 -2.19 17.91 -13.61
N GLU A 56 -1.12 18.08 -12.83
CA GLU A 56 0.20 18.41 -13.37
C GLU A 56 0.64 17.31 -14.34
N ALA A 57 0.89 17.68 -15.60
CA ALA A 57 1.17 16.75 -16.69
C ALA A 57 2.68 16.47 -16.83
N ASP A 58 3.28 15.97 -15.75
CA ASP A 58 4.73 15.70 -15.65
C ASP A 58 5.14 14.33 -16.23
N GLY A 59 4.18 13.49 -16.63
CA GLY A 59 4.41 12.14 -17.14
C GLY A 59 4.87 11.15 -16.07
N ILE A 60 4.76 11.51 -14.80
CA ILE A 60 5.05 10.66 -13.65
C ILE A 60 3.72 10.23 -13.04
N VAL A 61 3.53 8.92 -12.92
CA VAL A 61 2.42 8.40 -12.12
C VAL A 61 2.84 8.56 -10.67
N GLY A 62 2.50 9.70 -10.09
CA GLY A 62 2.49 9.93 -8.64
C GLY A 62 1.14 9.57 -8.04
N LEU A 63 0.93 9.90 -6.76
CA LEU A 63 -0.32 9.55 -6.09
C LEU A 63 -1.56 10.21 -6.72
N ALA A 64 -1.49 11.49 -7.09
CA ALA A 64 -2.64 12.17 -7.67
C ALA A 64 -3.06 11.51 -8.99
N THR A 65 -2.09 11.23 -9.86
CA THR A 65 -2.28 10.45 -11.08
C THR A 65 -2.83 9.07 -10.79
N TYR A 66 -2.28 8.37 -9.80
CA TYR A 66 -2.73 7.04 -9.40
C TYR A 66 -4.18 7.05 -8.91
N ARG A 67 -4.55 7.99 -8.03
CA ARG A 67 -5.93 8.15 -7.55
C ARG A 67 -6.90 8.40 -8.69
N ALA A 68 -6.55 9.28 -9.62
CA ALA A 68 -7.39 9.56 -10.76
C ALA A 68 -7.51 8.36 -11.71
N LEU A 69 -6.42 7.63 -11.96
CA LEU A 69 -6.43 6.46 -12.86
C LEU A 69 -7.38 5.37 -12.36
N PHE A 70 -7.40 5.14 -11.04
CA PHE A 70 -8.11 4.02 -10.43
C PHE A 70 -9.37 4.45 -9.68
N ASP A 71 -9.80 5.71 -9.84
CA ASP A 71 -10.96 6.29 -9.17
C ASP A 71 -10.94 6.04 -7.65
N LEU A 72 -9.74 6.22 -7.06
CA LEU A 72 -9.53 5.93 -5.65
C LEU A 72 -9.95 7.14 -4.81
N GLU A 73 -11.23 7.13 -4.46
CA GLU A 73 -11.78 7.94 -3.39
C GLU A 73 -11.46 7.31 -2.02
N GLY A 74 -11.47 8.13 -0.97
CA GLY A 74 -11.42 7.63 0.41
C GLY A 74 -10.31 8.18 1.30
N ARG A 75 -10.55 8.05 2.60
CA ARG A 75 -9.64 8.53 3.66
C ARG A 75 -8.52 7.53 3.85
N ALA A 76 -7.29 8.02 3.78
CA ALA A 76 -6.12 7.19 4.05
C ALA A 76 -6.10 6.70 5.50
N ARG A 77 -5.76 5.43 5.69
CA ARG A 77 -5.48 4.82 6.99
C ARG A 77 -4.26 3.92 6.88
N VAL A 78 -3.45 3.90 7.93
CA VAL A 78 -2.24 3.09 8.03
C VAL A 78 -2.44 2.04 9.11
N LEU A 79 -2.19 0.78 8.77
CA LEU A 79 -2.10 -0.32 9.74
C LEU A 79 -0.66 -0.86 9.73
N VAL A 80 -0.02 -0.91 10.89
CA VAL A 80 1.30 -1.52 11.06
C VAL A 80 1.15 -2.78 11.89
N ASN A 81 1.59 -3.89 11.31
CA ASN A 81 1.66 -5.18 11.98
C ASN A 81 3.10 -5.47 12.40
N LEU A 82 3.35 -5.49 13.70
CA LEU A 82 4.70 -5.67 14.24
C LEU A 82 5.23 -7.09 14.06
N ALA A 83 4.38 -8.12 14.18
CA ALA A 83 4.79 -9.51 13.95
C ALA A 83 5.21 -9.76 12.49
N GLN A 84 4.40 -9.24 11.56
CA GLN A 84 4.66 -9.36 10.12
C GLN A 84 5.78 -8.43 9.65
N ARG A 85 6.12 -7.40 10.44
CA ARG A 85 7.03 -6.31 10.05
C ARG A 85 6.58 -5.68 8.74
N ARG A 86 5.27 -5.38 8.67
CA ARG A 86 4.63 -4.79 7.50
C ARG A 86 3.76 -3.60 7.86
N LEU A 87 3.78 -2.60 6.99
CA LEU A 87 2.84 -1.49 6.97
C LEU A 87 1.86 -1.72 5.81
N TYR A 88 0.58 -1.52 6.09
CA TYR A 88 -0.52 -1.63 5.15
C TYR A 88 -1.15 -0.24 4.99
N LEU A 89 -1.28 0.21 3.75
CA LEU A 89 -1.96 1.43 3.40
C LEU A 89 -3.35 1.09 2.90
N TYR A 90 -4.34 1.72 3.51
CA TYR A 90 -5.73 1.64 3.13
C TYR A 90 -6.22 2.99 2.60
N LEU A 91 -7.14 2.95 1.64
CA LEU A 91 -8.04 4.05 1.33
C LEU A 91 -9.45 3.57 1.69
N ASP A 92 -10.07 4.25 2.65
CA ASP A 92 -11.19 3.72 3.42
C ASP A 92 -10.88 2.30 3.90
N ASP A 93 -11.74 1.31 3.64
CA ASP A 93 -11.56 -0.09 4.04
C ASP A 93 -10.79 -0.93 3.01
N ILE A 94 -10.43 -0.38 1.85
CA ILE A 94 -9.77 -1.14 0.78
C ILE A 94 -8.25 -1.07 0.94
N LEU A 95 -7.61 -2.24 1.10
CA LEU A 95 -6.15 -2.35 1.09
C LEU A 95 -5.63 -1.88 -0.28
N GLN A 96 -4.74 -0.88 -0.28
CA GLN A 96 -4.13 -0.38 -1.52
C GLN A 96 -2.75 -0.95 -1.74
N SER A 97 -1.92 -0.92 -0.69
CA SER A 97 -0.52 -1.29 -0.77
C SER A 97 -0.02 -1.84 0.55
N SER A 98 1.05 -2.63 0.49
CA SER A 98 1.76 -3.06 1.68
C SER A 98 3.28 -3.03 1.52
N TYR A 99 3.98 -2.69 2.59
CA TYR A 99 5.40 -2.36 2.60
C TYR A 99 6.10 -3.11 3.73
N PRO A 100 7.28 -3.70 3.48
CA PRO A 100 8.12 -4.20 4.56
C PRO A 100 8.65 -3.02 5.39
N VAL A 101 8.74 -3.20 6.71
CA VAL A 101 9.24 -2.15 7.63
C VAL A 101 10.25 -2.69 8.63
N ALA A 102 11.10 -1.81 9.15
CA ALA A 102 11.84 -2.07 10.39
C ALA A 102 11.07 -1.49 11.57
N ILE A 103 11.10 -2.16 12.71
CA ILE A 103 10.38 -1.75 13.93
C ILE A 103 11.34 -1.60 15.12
N GLY A 104 10.81 -1.13 16.25
CA GLY A 104 11.54 -1.05 17.52
C GLY A 104 12.02 -2.40 18.00
N LYS A 105 13.25 -2.45 18.52
CA LYS A 105 13.77 -3.63 19.22
C LYS A 105 13.04 -3.84 20.55
N PRO A 106 13.12 -5.05 21.17
CA PRO A 106 12.43 -5.32 22.43
C PRO A 106 12.74 -4.34 23.57
N SER A 107 13.94 -3.77 23.62
CA SER A 107 14.33 -2.78 24.64
C SER A 107 13.82 -1.36 24.39
N THR A 108 13.37 -1.04 23.17
CA THR A 108 12.75 0.22 22.79
C THR A 108 11.63 -0.07 21.78
N PRO A 109 10.55 -0.72 22.22
CA PRO A 109 9.53 -1.26 21.32
C PRO A 109 8.74 -0.14 20.62
N THR A 110 8.25 -0.44 19.41
CA THR A 110 7.27 0.44 18.76
C THR A 110 5.96 0.40 19.57
N PRO A 111 5.38 1.56 19.95
CA PRO A 111 4.16 1.59 20.74
C PRO A 111 2.98 0.99 19.94
N THR A 112 2.09 0.28 20.63
CA THR A 112 0.86 -0.27 20.04
C THR A 112 -0.33 0.60 20.42
N GLY A 113 -1.37 0.58 19.58
CA GLY A 113 -2.55 1.43 19.76
C GLY A 113 -2.98 2.09 18.46
N THR A 114 -3.92 3.05 18.59
CA THR A 114 -4.39 3.87 17.47
C THR A 114 -3.92 5.30 17.70
N PHE A 115 -3.26 5.86 16.69
CA PHE A 115 -2.68 7.18 16.69
C PHE A 115 -3.15 7.96 15.46
N ALA A 116 -2.70 9.20 15.34
CA ALA A 116 -2.92 10.01 14.16
C ALA A 116 -1.61 10.67 13.70
N VAL A 117 -1.47 10.91 12.41
CA VAL A 117 -0.34 11.69 11.88
C VAL A 117 -0.44 13.13 12.40
N THR A 118 0.60 13.60 13.11
CA THR A 118 0.62 14.93 13.74
C THR A 118 1.59 15.90 13.08
N GLU A 119 2.66 15.39 12.46
CA GLU A 119 3.66 16.22 11.79
C GLU A 119 4.25 15.47 10.59
N LYS A 120 4.67 16.24 9.58
CA LYS A 120 5.31 15.74 8.37
C LYS A 120 6.49 16.64 7.99
N ALA A 121 7.63 16.04 7.67
CA ALA A 121 8.80 16.77 7.16
C ALA A 121 9.38 16.11 5.90
N MET A 122 9.72 16.95 4.92
CA MET A 122 10.43 16.55 3.70
C MET A 122 11.93 16.70 3.91
N ASN A 123 12.70 15.71 3.48
CA ASN A 123 14.17 15.66 3.57
C ASN A 123 14.71 15.95 4.99
N PRO A 124 14.24 15.22 6.02
CA PRO A 124 14.72 15.39 7.40
C PRO A 124 16.22 15.08 7.56
N GLY A 125 16.82 14.35 6.62
CA GLY A 125 18.24 14.04 6.61
C GLY A 125 18.64 12.96 7.62
N GLY A 126 19.93 12.62 7.62
CA GLY A 126 20.51 11.65 8.55
C GLY A 126 19.84 10.26 8.48
N VAL A 127 19.52 9.71 9.65
CA VAL A 127 18.91 8.37 9.79
C VAL A 127 17.45 8.30 9.32
N PHE A 128 16.82 9.47 9.09
CA PHE A 128 15.40 9.56 8.74
C PHE A 128 15.14 9.48 7.23
N GLY A 129 16.18 9.49 6.41
CA GLY A 129 16.07 9.36 4.96
C GLY A 129 15.32 10.53 4.32
N THR A 130 14.42 10.23 3.38
CA THR A 130 13.78 11.25 2.53
C THR A 130 12.54 11.87 3.15
N ARG A 131 11.84 11.20 4.06
CA ARG A 131 10.57 11.70 4.64
C ARG A 131 10.45 11.28 6.11
N TRP A 132 9.77 12.13 6.87
CA TRP A 132 9.40 11.88 8.27
C TRP A 132 7.92 12.16 8.48
N ILE A 133 7.24 11.27 9.22
CA ILE A 133 5.81 11.33 9.52
C ILE A 133 5.64 10.97 11.01
N ARG A 134 5.42 11.96 11.88
CA ARG A 134 5.19 11.73 13.32
C ARG A 134 3.79 11.18 13.56
N PHE A 135 3.67 10.20 14.46
CA PHE A 135 2.37 9.69 14.92
C PHE A 135 2.21 9.66 16.45
N PHE A 136 3.29 9.64 17.23
CA PHE A 136 3.19 9.62 18.69
C PHE A 136 4.51 10.08 19.32
N GLU A 137 4.49 11.06 20.24
CA GLU A 137 5.72 11.61 20.86
C GLU A 137 6.86 11.84 19.85
N ASP A 138 8.04 11.25 20.07
CA ASP A 138 9.18 11.29 19.16
C ASP A 138 9.19 10.13 18.14
N TYR A 139 8.13 9.31 18.11
CA TYR A 139 7.97 8.20 17.19
C TYR A 139 7.34 8.62 15.87
N GLY A 140 7.95 8.14 14.78
CA GLY A 140 7.49 8.41 13.43
C GLY A 140 7.68 7.22 12.48
N ILE A 141 6.98 7.31 11.36
CA ILE A 141 7.23 6.52 10.15
C ILE A 141 8.19 7.34 9.28
N HIS A 142 9.31 6.75 8.88
CA HIS A 142 10.33 7.48 8.14
C HIS A 142 11.13 6.61 7.17
N GLY A 143 11.85 7.25 6.25
CA GLY A 143 12.79 6.58 5.34
C GLY A 143 14.01 6.04 6.08
N THR A 144 15.05 5.59 5.38
CA THR A 144 16.26 5.13 6.06
C THR A 144 17.49 5.31 5.19
N ASN A 145 18.63 5.60 5.82
CA ASN A 145 19.94 5.52 5.19
C ASN A 145 20.57 4.11 5.34
N ASN A 146 19.91 3.19 6.04
CA ASN A 146 20.30 1.79 6.17
C ASN A 146 19.16 0.88 5.69
N PRO A 147 19.05 0.64 4.37
CA PRO A 147 18.00 -0.22 3.78
C PRO A 147 18.02 -1.66 4.31
N ALA A 148 19.18 -2.19 4.73
CA ALA A 148 19.30 -3.54 5.29
C ALA A 148 18.58 -3.69 6.66
N SER A 149 18.20 -2.57 7.31
CA SER A 149 17.40 -2.63 8.53
C SER A 149 15.95 -3.05 8.28
N ILE A 150 15.43 -2.86 7.08
CA ILE A 150 14.03 -3.18 6.73
C ILE A 150 13.78 -4.69 6.88
N GLY A 151 12.67 -5.05 7.52
CA GLY A 151 12.35 -6.43 7.87
C GLY A 151 12.94 -6.90 9.21
N ASN A 152 13.51 -6.00 10.02
CA ASN A 152 14.10 -6.35 11.32
C ASN A 152 13.57 -5.48 12.48
N ALA A 153 13.70 -5.97 13.72
CA ALA A 153 13.39 -5.22 14.95
C ALA A 153 14.67 -4.59 15.50
N VAL A 154 15.01 -3.39 15.03
CA VAL A 154 16.34 -2.76 15.23
C VAL A 154 16.29 -1.26 15.52
N SER A 155 15.15 -0.61 15.37
CA SER A 155 15.02 0.83 15.62
C SER A 155 14.88 1.13 17.11
N ASN A 156 14.87 2.41 17.47
CA ASN A 156 14.52 2.87 18.82
C ASN A 156 13.02 3.13 18.98
N GLY A 157 12.18 2.35 18.27
CA GLY A 157 10.72 2.40 18.31
C GLY A 157 10.06 3.03 17.09
N CYS A 158 10.80 3.83 16.30
CA CYS A 158 10.31 4.34 15.02
C CYS A 158 10.11 3.24 13.97
N ILE A 159 9.23 3.49 13.00
CA ILE A 159 8.98 2.58 11.88
C ILE A 159 9.82 3.06 10.69
N ARG A 160 10.75 2.23 10.23
CA ARG A 160 11.60 2.54 9.06
C ARG A 160 11.04 1.91 7.79
N MET A 161 11.13 2.63 6.69
CA MET A 161 10.73 2.21 5.35
C MET A 161 11.86 2.46 4.35
N PHE A 162 11.81 1.79 3.19
CA PHE A 162 12.64 2.23 2.06
C PHE A 162 12.26 3.66 1.66
N ASN A 163 13.23 4.42 1.12
CA ASN A 163 13.00 5.83 0.80
C ASN A 163 11.92 6.03 -0.26
N ASP A 164 11.83 5.14 -1.25
CA ASP A 164 10.79 5.20 -2.28
C ASP A 164 9.39 4.91 -1.69
N ASP A 165 9.30 3.92 -0.80
CA ASP A 165 8.04 3.57 -0.13
C ASP A 165 7.54 4.71 0.77
N VAL A 166 8.43 5.32 1.57
CA VAL A 166 8.02 6.43 2.43
C VAL A 166 7.68 7.68 1.62
N ASN A 167 8.33 7.90 0.48
CA ASN A 167 7.96 9.00 -0.42
C ASN A 167 6.50 8.87 -0.86
N PHE A 168 6.06 7.64 -1.16
CA PHE A 168 4.68 7.37 -1.51
C PHE A 168 3.74 7.53 -0.33
N ILE A 169 3.99 6.85 0.80
CA ILE A 169 3.16 6.98 2.01
C ILE A 169 3.01 8.46 2.41
N TYR A 170 4.10 9.22 2.38
CA TYR A 170 4.10 10.66 2.69
C TYR A 170 3.19 11.46 1.77
N ALA A 171 3.08 11.11 0.48
CA ALA A 171 2.17 11.78 -0.43
C ALA A 171 0.69 11.45 -0.12
N VAL A 172 0.42 10.24 0.39
CA VAL A 172 -0.94 9.73 0.66
C VAL A 172 -1.51 10.23 1.98
N VAL A 173 -0.72 10.13 3.04
CA VAL A 173 -1.21 10.44 4.39
C VAL A 173 -1.21 11.95 4.60
N THR A 174 -2.29 12.46 5.16
CA THR A 174 -2.45 13.83 5.63
C THR A 174 -2.34 13.91 7.15
N ILE A 175 -2.15 15.12 7.70
CA ILE A 175 -2.32 15.33 9.15
C ILE A 175 -3.71 14.83 9.56
N GLY A 176 -3.78 14.04 10.64
CA GLY A 176 -5.01 13.40 11.09
C GLY A 176 -5.35 12.05 10.42
N THR A 177 -4.49 11.53 9.54
CA THR A 177 -4.58 10.14 9.05
C THR A 177 -4.39 9.19 10.22
N GLU A 178 -5.26 8.19 10.38
CA GLU A 178 -5.14 7.17 11.41
C GLU A 178 -3.91 6.29 11.18
N VAL A 179 -3.14 6.04 12.23
CA VAL A 179 -2.04 5.08 12.27
C VAL A 179 -2.34 4.06 13.38
N ARG A 180 -2.80 2.88 13.00
CA ARG A 180 -3.07 1.77 13.92
C ARG A 180 -1.89 0.82 13.95
N ILE A 181 -1.38 0.51 15.14
CA ILE A 181 -0.23 -0.38 15.33
C ILE A 181 -0.64 -1.55 16.22
N ILE A 182 -0.48 -2.78 15.70
CA ILE A 182 -0.88 -4.01 16.38
C ILE A 182 0.33 -4.95 16.60
N PRO A 183 0.41 -5.63 17.76
CA PRO A 183 1.54 -6.50 18.09
C PRO A 183 1.53 -7.85 17.35
N SER A 184 0.36 -8.38 17.01
CA SER A 184 0.21 -9.75 16.51
C SER A 184 0.00 -9.79 14.99
N GLU A 185 0.30 -10.95 14.38
CA GLU A 185 -0.37 -11.41 13.15
C GLU A 185 -1.85 -11.06 13.30
N ARG A 186 -2.48 -10.47 12.27
CA ARG A 186 -3.86 -9.99 12.37
C ARG A 186 -4.71 -10.98 13.15
N SER A 187 -5.59 -10.49 14.02
CA SER A 187 -6.75 -11.26 14.41
C SER A 187 -7.50 -11.58 13.12
N PHE A 188 -7.21 -12.74 12.54
CA PHE A 188 -7.98 -13.29 11.44
C PHE A 188 -9.43 -13.25 11.87
N ARG A 189 -10.27 -12.54 11.10
CA ARG A 189 -11.71 -12.66 11.30
C ARG A 189 -12.11 -13.90 10.53
N THR A 190 -12.71 -14.89 11.19
CA THR A 190 -13.38 -15.95 10.46
C THR A 190 -14.69 -15.39 9.90
N TYR A 191 -14.94 -15.69 8.63
CA TYR A 191 -16.19 -15.39 7.96
C TYR A 191 -16.83 -16.69 7.50
N THR A 192 -18.05 -16.93 7.95
CA THR A 192 -18.85 -18.05 7.46
C THR A 192 -19.55 -17.65 6.18
N VAL A 193 -19.22 -18.33 5.08
CA VAL A 193 -19.79 -18.11 3.74
C VAL A 193 -21.31 -18.21 3.80
N GLN A 194 -21.98 -17.19 3.27
CA GLN A 194 -23.43 -17.08 3.20
C GLN A 194 -23.94 -17.42 1.79
N PRO A 195 -25.23 -17.77 1.64
CA PRO A 195 -25.83 -17.95 0.32
C PRO A 195 -25.62 -16.72 -0.58
N GLY A 196 -25.07 -16.95 -1.77
CA GLY A 196 -24.82 -15.90 -2.77
C GLY A 196 -23.44 -15.24 -2.68
N ASP A 197 -22.61 -15.61 -1.70
CA ASP A 197 -21.24 -15.12 -1.67
C ASP A 197 -20.37 -15.78 -2.76
N THR A 198 -19.47 -14.98 -3.31
CA THR A 198 -18.27 -15.41 -4.01
C THR A 198 -17.04 -14.96 -3.24
N LEU A 199 -15.89 -15.64 -3.40
CA LEU A 199 -14.62 -15.17 -2.82
C LEU A 199 -14.30 -13.74 -3.22
N TYR A 200 -14.65 -13.34 -4.44
CA TYR A 200 -14.50 -11.97 -4.92
C TYR A 200 -15.38 -11.00 -4.13
N SER A 201 -16.66 -11.31 -3.92
CA SER A 201 -17.57 -10.46 -3.13
C SER A 201 -17.20 -10.39 -1.64
N ILE A 202 -16.63 -11.48 -1.08
CA ILE A 202 -16.15 -11.53 0.29
C ILE A 202 -14.87 -10.69 0.41
N ALA A 203 -13.92 -10.86 -0.51
CA ALA A 203 -12.70 -10.07 -0.57
C ALA A 203 -13.02 -8.57 -0.62
N LEU A 204 -13.94 -8.17 -1.50
CA LEU A 204 -14.47 -6.81 -1.58
C LEU A 204 -15.11 -6.35 -0.27
N ARG A 205 -16.01 -7.16 0.32
CA ARG A 205 -16.72 -6.83 1.56
C ARG A 205 -15.75 -6.56 2.72
N PHE A 206 -14.66 -7.30 2.80
CA PHE A 206 -13.68 -7.18 3.87
C PHE A 206 -12.46 -6.34 3.50
N GLY A 207 -12.44 -5.75 2.30
CA GLY A 207 -11.34 -4.90 1.84
C GLY A 207 -9.99 -5.62 1.74
N VAL A 208 -10.02 -6.95 1.57
CA VAL A 208 -8.84 -7.81 1.37
C VAL A 208 -8.72 -8.17 -0.10
N SER A 209 -7.51 -8.45 -0.57
CA SER A 209 -7.36 -8.89 -1.95
C SER A 209 -7.88 -10.31 -2.14
N PHE A 210 -8.40 -10.60 -3.34
CA PHE A 210 -8.78 -11.97 -3.70
C PHE A 210 -7.61 -12.95 -3.48
N GLU A 211 -6.41 -12.55 -3.89
CA GLU A 211 -5.20 -13.36 -3.78
C GLU A 211 -4.77 -13.61 -2.33
N ASP A 212 -4.86 -12.59 -1.46
CA ASP A 212 -4.56 -12.72 -0.04
C ASP A 212 -5.61 -13.57 0.67
N LEU A 213 -6.89 -13.40 0.30
CA LEU A 213 -7.98 -14.23 0.80
C LEU A 213 -7.78 -15.69 0.40
N VAL A 214 -7.44 -15.98 -0.85
CA VAL A 214 -7.12 -17.33 -1.32
C VAL A 214 -5.90 -17.89 -0.61
N ARG A 215 -4.81 -17.12 -0.48
CA ARG A 215 -3.57 -17.54 0.18
C ARG A 215 -3.79 -17.85 1.66
N ALA A 216 -4.57 -17.03 2.35
CA ALA A 216 -4.95 -17.24 3.75
C ALA A 216 -5.81 -18.50 3.95
N ASN A 217 -6.46 -18.99 2.89
CA ASN A 217 -7.33 -20.16 2.88
C ASN A 217 -6.80 -21.32 2.02
N ALA A 218 -5.52 -21.31 1.64
CA ALA A 218 -4.90 -22.31 0.76
C ALA A 218 -4.92 -23.75 1.31
N GLY A 219 -5.21 -23.91 2.61
CA GLY A 219 -5.42 -25.22 3.25
C GLY A 219 -6.86 -25.75 3.14
N VAL A 220 -7.80 -24.99 2.59
CA VAL A 220 -9.16 -25.45 2.33
C VAL A 220 -9.19 -26.17 0.98
N ALA A 221 -9.76 -27.37 0.96
CA ALA A 221 -9.60 -28.39 -0.09
C ALA A 221 -9.88 -27.93 -1.53
N ASN A 222 -10.61 -26.83 -1.71
CA ASN A 222 -10.72 -26.18 -3.00
C ASN A 222 -10.95 -24.67 -2.82
N THR A 223 -9.91 -23.85 -2.96
CA THR A 223 -10.05 -22.40 -2.87
C THR A 223 -10.72 -21.78 -4.10
N ASP A 224 -10.95 -22.54 -5.17
CA ASP A 224 -11.62 -22.03 -6.37
C ASP A 224 -13.16 -22.14 -6.26
N VAL A 225 -13.67 -22.88 -5.27
CA VAL A 225 -15.10 -23.10 -5.02
C VAL A 225 -15.38 -23.06 -3.51
N ILE A 226 -16.15 -22.07 -3.06
CA ILE A 226 -16.57 -21.96 -1.66
C ILE A 226 -17.99 -22.51 -1.45
N PHE A 227 -18.25 -23.07 -0.26
CA PHE A 227 -19.55 -23.61 0.13
C PHE A 227 -20.22 -22.76 1.20
N VAL A 228 -21.54 -22.62 1.16
CA VAL A 228 -22.29 -22.00 2.26
C VAL A 228 -22.00 -22.73 3.56
N GLY A 229 -21.70 -22.00 4.63
CA GLY A 229 -21.29 -22.54 5.92
C GLY A 229 -19.79 -22.81 6.06
N GLN A 230 -19.01 -22.70 4.98
CA GLN A 230 -17.55 -22.80 5.03
C GLN A 230 -16.97 -21.59 5.79
N GLU A 231 -16.06 -21.84 6.71
CA GLU A 231 -15.31 -20.77 7.35
C GLU A 231 -14.11 -20.37 6.49
N LEU A 232 -14.00 -19.07 6.24
CA LEU A 232 -12.85 -18.46 5.61
C LEU A 232 -12.11 -17.59 6.62
N VAL A 233 -10.80 -17.72 6.61
CA VAL A 233 -9.88 -16.80 7.25
C VAL A 233 -9.86 -15.51 6.44
N ILE A 234 -10.36 -14.42 7.01
CA ILE A 234 -10.22 -13.08 6.44
C ILE A 234 -8.92 -12.48 6.99
N PRO A 235 -7.89 -12.31 6.14
CA PRO A 235 -6.58 -11.84 6.55
C PRO A 235 -6.51 -10.33 6.63
#